data_AF-A0A5C6RZK2-F1
#
_entry.id   AF-A0A5C6RZK2-F1
#
_cell.length_a   1.000
_cell.length_b   1.000
_cell.length_c   1.000
_cell.angle_alpha   90.00
_cell.angle_beta   90.00
_cell.angle_gamma   90.00
#
_symmetry.space_group_name_H-M   'P 1'
#
loop_
_entity.id
_entity.type
_entity.pdbx_description
1 polymer ?
#
loop_
_entity_poly.entity_id
_entity_poly.type
_entity_poly.pdbx_seq_one_letter_code
_entity_poly.pdbx_strand_id
1 'polypeptide(L)'
;MTEKSVTQFALDHERLASANDGFEAGPTFNACLNAHGMYETMRFVLRLSPRNHELMERIESNEFDASAAPADLIQAYSTYIHETIHWWQHVGSTSGLLFSLSYLAQCHSSMGELKEVLATIGAKKPLKGYTDQMLLKEGHSAQAKLAAANAAVNNALDVEYYKYYAYEPRENIHWMIEENHFESVGHGYFIVYGQLVGMIADAIDPEFKILPKMSEWDAEVQRLNAAQHEGFYWRSPVRLPATGMRAIYEGQARFIQLQFLNNTQEEPLSVTDLRDMGYFSGIYVEAFERFLELADAEWPEHLDDPLIGLFLLVCDLSINPTRGLPLDVTSFEDLILDVDVGVRFTKLCFCVKELPHLKRSITEYSREEYVVVSGELTKAAGYDHPMEGLSAVLKWLEKAPGLPKLMEEYRTFEYEPMNLPIRVFLSHFVALCQDKMEHPEFFCWPGAYLAGDKNKKEVRDVWLRHLSLFSDRGDKEGVYPRRWTNRTEKAVMDTFQRFYSTMALYDLTRQWLLKDGPFVCDFRWLFENYDQTQAEAWGNESFKKLYGVALDDFELVQ
;
A
#
# COMPACT_ATOMS: atom_id res chain seq x y z
N MET A 1 -35.73 12.21 -42.57
CA MET A 1 -34.41 11.56 -42.51
C MET A 1 -33.43 12.62 -42.07
N THR A 2 -33.24 12.73 -40.76
CA THR A 2 -32.27 13.61 -40.13
C THR A 2 -31.14 12.69 -39.68
N GLU A 3 -29.95 12.87 -40.26
CA GLU A 3 -28.72 12.21 -39.83
C GLU A 3 -28.51 12.54 -38.35
N LYS A 4 -28.69 11.54 -37.49
CA LYS A 4 -28.10 11.56 -36.16
C LYS A 4 -26.59 11.44 -36.38
N SER A 5 -25.88 12.51 -36.09
CA SER A 5 -24.44 12.49 -35.86
C SER A 5 -24.15 11.50 -34.74
N VAL A 6 -23.80 10.28 -35.11
CA VAL A 6 -23.19 9.28 -34.24
C VAL A 6 -21.80 9.83 -33.88
N THR A 7 -21.69 10.50 -32.75
CA THR A 7 -20.39 10.70 -32.10
C THR A 7 -19.94 9.34 -31.60
N GLN A 8 -19.19 8.63 -32.43
CA GLN A 8 -18.49 7.42 -32.08
C GLN A 8 -17.52 7.75 -30.94
N PHE A 9 -17.83 7.25 -29.73
CA PHE A 9 -17.05 7.41 -28.52
C PHE A 9 -15.71 6.69 -28.71
N ALA A 10 -14.66 7.43 -29.04
CA ALA A 10 -13.32 6.88 -29.21
C ALA A 10 -12.57 6.98 -27.88
N LEU A 11 -12.72 5.96 -27.02
CA LEU A 11 -11.78 5.78 -25.91
C LEU A 11 -10.39 5.49 -26.50
N ASP A 12 -9.42 6.25 -26.05
CA ASP A 12 -8.04 6.15 -26.53
C ASP A 12 -7.22 5.30 -25.54
N HIS A 13 -6.78 4.11 -25.98
CA HIS A 13 -6.01 3.15 -25.18
C HIS A 13 -4.68 3.73 -24.68
N GLU A 14 -4.02 4.57 -25.49
CA GLU A 14 -2.78 5.24 -25.09
C GLU A 14 -3.01 6.14 -23.85
N ARG A 15 -4.28 6.46 -23.55
CA ARG A 15 -4.67 7.27 -22.40
C ARG A 15 -4.92 6.52 -21.09
N LEU A 16 -4.76 5.21 -21.06
CA LEU A 16 -5.14 4.36 -19.92
C LEU A 16 -4.02 3.50 -19.37
N ALA A 17 -2.91 3.42 -20.11
CA ALA A 17 -1.68 2.82 -19.63
C ALA A 17 -1.00 3.78 -18.64
N SER A 18 -0.60 3.29 -17.46
CA SER A 18 0.48 3.97 -16.74
C SER A 18 1.74 3.85 -17.60
N ALA A 19 2.56 4.91 -17.63
CA ALA A 19 3.87 4.79 -18.25
C ALA A 19 4.76 3.97 -17.30
N ASN A 20 5.38 2.93 -17.87
CA ASN A 20 6.38 2.03 -17.27
C ASN A 20 5.88 1.02 -16.23
N ASP A 21 5.51 -0.16 -16.73
CA ASP A 21 5.47 -1.42 -15.97
C ASP A 21 6.86 -2.01 -15.67
N GLY A 22 7.93 -1.40 -16.19
CA GLY A 22 9.31 -1.76 -15.89
C GLY A 22 9.90 -0.82 -14.84
N PHE A 23 10.47 -1.40 -13.77
CA PHE A 23 11.41 -0.69 -12.91
C PHE A 23 12.52 -0.07 -13.78
N GLU A 24 12.49 1.24 -14.02
CA GLU A 24 13.72 1.97 -14.26
C GLU A 24 14.38 2.14 -12.89
N ALA A 25 15.59 1.60 -12.74
CA ALA A 25 16.43 1.81 -11.56
C ALA A 25 16.82 3.29 -11.32
N GLY A 26 16.42 4.16 -12.25
CA GLY A 26 16.49 5.60 -12.13
C GLY A 26 15.08 6.16 -12.00
N PRO A 27 14.87 7.16 -11.14
CA PRO A 27 13.55 7.70 -10.99
C PRO A 27 13.05 8.59 -12.16
N THR A 28 11.78 8.44 -12.51
CA THR A 28 11.06 9.30 -13.47
C THR A 28 10.09 10.20 -12.71
N PHE A 29 10.40 11.50 -12.59
CA PHE A 29 9.70 12.44 -11.67
C PHE A 29 9.00 13.62 -12.32
N ASN A 30 8.89 13.64 -13.63
CA ASN A 30 8.13 14.68 -14.32
C ASN A 30 6.63 14.51 -14.03
N ALA A 31 5.82 15.56 -14.28
CA ALA A 31 4.38 15.36 -14.45
C ALA A 31 4.15 14.19 -15.41
N CYS A 32 3.10 13.39 -15.19
CA CYS A 32 2.75 12.30 -16.09
C CYS A 32 2.31 12.91 -17.44
N LEU A 33 3.28 13.22 -18.30
CA LEU A 33 3.10 13.73 -19.66
C LEU A 33 2.95 12.57 -20.66
N ASN A 34 3.42 11.38 -20.27
CA ASN A 34 3.41 10.14 -21.05
C ASN A 34 2.52 9.05 -20.42
N ALA A 35 1.93 9.33 -19.26
CA ALA A 35 0.97 8.48 -18.52
C ALA A 35 -0.20 9.36 -18.09
N HIS A 36 -1.34 8.77 -17.71
CA HIS A 36 -2.49 9.58 -17.27
C HIS A 36 -2.63 9.71 -15.75
N GLY A 37 -2.09 8.76 -14.99
CA GLY A 37 -2.00 8.76 -13.53
C GLY A 37 -0.95 7.77 -13.01
N MET A 38 -0.44 8.01 -11.79
CA MET A 38 0.40 7.07 -11.03
C MET A 38 0.40 7.41 -9.53
N TYR A 39 0.15 6.43 -8.67
CA TYR A 39 0.36 6.54 -7.23
C TYR A 39 1.75 6.01 -6.81
N GLU A 40 2.61 6.88 -6.30
CA GLU A 40 3.99 6.52 -5.93
C GLU A 40 4.07 6.03 -4.47
N THR A 41 4.13 4.71 -4.25
CA THR A 41 3.91 4.04 -2.95
C THR A 41 4.99 4.29 -1.89
N MET A 42 6.18 4.76 -2.27
CA MET A 42 7.24 5.13 -1.31
C MET A 42 7.22 6.61 -0.94
N ARG A 43 6.41 7.41 -1.64
CA ARG A 43 6.36 8.88 -1.48
C ARG A 43 4.95 9.40 -1.25
N PHE A 44 3.99 8.53 -1.42
CA PHE A 44 2.58 8.72 -1.10
C PHE A 44 1.99 9.91 -1.87
N VAL A 45 2.33 9.99 -3.15
CA VAL A 45 1.90 11.05 -4.07
C VAL A 45 1.03 10.45 -5.14
N LEU A 46 -0.15 11.04 -5.33
CA LEU A 46 -1.00 10.78 -6.48
C LEU A 46 -0.58 11.72 -7.62
N ARG A 47 -0.04 11.18 -8.71
CA ARG A 47 0.35 11.95 -9.89
C ARG A 47 -0.72 11.84 -10.96
N LEU A 48 -1.09 12.94 -11.58
CA LEU A 48 -2.05 12.97 -12.69
C LEU A 48 -1.49 13.78 -13.85
N SER A 49 -1.93 13.45 -15.06
CA SER A 49 -1.67 14.32 -16.20
C SER A 49 -2.23 15.74 -15.96
N PRO A 50 -1.61 16.79 -16.54
CA PRO A 50 -2.09 18.17 -16.39
C PRO A 50 -3.55 18.38 -16.78
N ARG A 51 -4.02 17.62 -17.78
CA ARG A 51 -5.41 17.63 -18.23
C ARG A 51 -6.36 17.07 -17.18
N ASN A 52 -5.97 15.99 -16.49
CA ASN A 52 -6.76 15.42 -15.41
C ASN A 52 -6.85 16.40 -14.23
N HIS A 53 -5.79 17.14 -13.89
CA HIS A 53 -5.83 18.20 -12.87
C HIS A 53 -6.85 19.30 -13.17
N GLU A 54 -6.83 19.87 -14.38
CA GLU A 54 -7.78 20.91 -14.81
C GLU A 54 -9.24 20.43 -14.73
N LEU A 55 -9.47 19.13 -14.98
CA LEU A 55 -10.78 18.50 -14.94
C LEU A 55 -11.22 18.18 -13.51
N MET A 56 -10.29 17.81 -12.61
CA MET A 56 -10.57 17.49 -11.20
C MET A 56 -10.96 18.72 -10.36
N GLU A 57 -10.41 19.91 -10.63
CA GLU A 57 -10.83 21.14 -9.95
C GLU A 57 -12.34 21.44 -10.13
N ARG A 58 -12.93 21.01 -11.26
CA ARG A 58 -14.36 21.13 -11.56
C ARG A 58 -15.22 20.09 -10.84
N ILE A 59 -14.61 19.00 -10.34
CA ILE A 59 -15.28 17.93 -9.59
C ILE A 59 -15.30 18.25 -8.09
N GLU A 60 -14.21 18.80 -7.57
CA GLU A 60 -14.06 19.19 -6.16
C GLU A 60 -14.95 20.38 -5.75
N SER A 61 -15.51 21.13 -6.71
CA SER A 61 -16.47 22.21 -6.46
C SER A 61 -17.90 21.74 -6.14
N ASN A 62 -18.13 20.43 -5.98
CA ASN A 62 -19.46 19.82 -5.72
C ASN A 62 -20.47 19.97 -6.87
N GLU A 63 -20.03 20.35 -8.07
CA GLU A 63 -20.87 20.56 -9.26
C GLU A 63 -20.83 19.38 -10.26
N PHE A 64 -20.18 18.27 -9.92
CA PHE A 64 -20.04 17.14 -10.84
C PHE A 64 -21.27 16.24 -10.86
N ASP A 65 -21.87 16.14 -12.04
CA ASP A 65 -22.86 15.14 -12.42
C ASP A 65 -22.28 14.30 -13.57
N ALA A 66 -21.87 13.06 -13.25
CA ALA A 66 -21.28 12.13 -14.22
C ALA A 66 -22.22 11.84 -15.41
N SER A 67 -23.54 11.94 -15.21
CA SER A 67 -24.54 11.68 -16.26
C SER A 67 -24.61 12.77 -17.33
N ALA A 68 -24.09 13.97 -17.04
CA ALA A 68 -24.07 15.12 -17.95
C ALA A 68 -22.65 15.55 -18.38
N ALA A 69 -21.63 14.80 -17.96
CA ALA A 69 -20.24 15.11 -18.21
C ALA A 69 -19.78 14.74 -19.64
N PRO A 70 -18.93 15.54 -20.30
CA PRO A 70 -18.31 15.14 -21.56
C PRO A 70 -17.47 13.86 -21.42
N ALA A 71 -17.38 13.07 -22.50
CA ALA A 71 -16.59 11.83 -22.57
C ALA A 71 -15.17 11.94 -22.00
N ASP A 72 -14.42 12.97 -22.40
CA ASP A 72 -13.05 13.20 -21.92
C ASP A 72 -12.99 13.44 -20.40
N LEU A 73 -14.03 14.05 -19.81
CA LEU A 73 -14.12 14.29 -18.37
C LEU A 73 -14.44 12.99 -17.62
N ILE A 74 -15.31 12.14 -18.16
CA ILE A 74 -15.62 10.82 -17.61
C ILE A 74 -14.36 9.95 -17.62
N GLN A 75 -13.62 9.93 -18.74
CA GLN A 75 -12.37 9.16 -18.83
C GLN A 75 -11.32 9.67 -17.84
N ALA A 76 -11.11 10.99 -17.74
CA ALA A 76 -10.19 11.60 -16.77
C ALA A 76 -10.55 11.23 -15.33
N TYR A 77 -11.84 11.30 -14.98
CA TYR A 77 -12.31 10.94 -13.65
C TYR A 77 -12.15 9.44 -13.37
N SER A 78 -12.30 8.58 -14.38
CA SER A 78 -12.03 7.15 -14.23
C SER A 78 -10.56 6.86 -13.85
N THR A 79 -9.60 7.58 -14.46
CA THR A 79 -8.19 7.49 -14.08
C THR A 79 -7.97 7.99 -12.66
N TYR A 80 -8.62 9.10 -12.28
CA TYR A 80 -8.56 9.59 -10.91
C TYR A 80 -9.10 8.58 -9.89
N ILE A 81 -10.19 7.88 -10.22
CA ILE A 81 -10.72 6.80 -9.40
C ILE A 81 -9.67 5.71 -9.24
N HIS A 82 -9.08 5.22 -10.34
CA HIS A 82 -8.02 4.21 -10.32
C HIS A 82 -6.89 4.55 -9.34
N GLU A 83 -6.32 5.76 -9.45
CA GLU A 83 -5.24 6.21 -8.56
C GLU A 83 -5.69 6.41 -7.10
N THR A 84 -6.95 6.81 -6.89
CA THR A 84 -7.52 6.94 -5.55
C THR A 84 -7.73 5.57 -4.90
N ILE A 85 -8.05 4.54 -5.68
CA ILE A 85 -8.11 3.15 -5.17
C ILE A 85 -6.73 2.69 -4.70
N HIS A 86 -5.64 3.01 -5.41
CA HIS A 86 -4.29 2.72 -4.91
C HIS A 86 -4.00 3.43 -3.59
N TRP A 87 -4.39 4.70 -3.45
CA TRP A 87 -4.32 5.38 -2.16
C TRP A 87 -5.07 4.60 -1.06
N TRP A 88 -6.31 4.19 -1.31
CA TRP A 88 -7.10 3.40 -0.34
C TRP A 88 -6.48 2.05 -0.02
N GLN A 89 -5.93 1.36 -1.01
CA GLN A 89 -5.20 0.12 -0.80
C GLN A 89 -4.02 0.38 0.15
N HIS A 90 -3.24 1.44 -0.05
CA HIS A 90 -2.05 1.72 0.74
C HIS A 90 -2.30 2.25 2.15
N VAL A 91 -3.37 3.00 2.40
CA VAL A 91 -3.65 3.58 3.73
C VAL A 91 -4.83 2.98 4.46
N GLY A 92 -5.74 2.34 3.72
CA GLY A 92 -7.01 1.83 4.23
C GLY A 92 -7.06 0.33 4.41
N SER A 93 -6.16 -0.43 3.77
CA SER A 93 -6.09 -1.89 3.93
C SER A 93 -5.02 -2.30 4.94
N THR A 94 -5.20 -3.45 5.59
CA THR A 94 -4.18 -3.98 6.52
C THR A 94 -2.86 -4.24 5.81
N SER A 95 -2.89 -4.87 4.61
CA SER A 95 -1.65 -5.15 3.87
C SER A 95 -0.98 -3.88 3.37
N GLY A 96 -1.75 -2.88 2.96
CA GLY A 96 -1.22 -1.59 2.55
C GLY A 96 -0.64 -0.80 3.70
N LEU A 97 -1.30 -0.75 4.86
CA LEU A 97 -0.77 -0.10 6.04
C LEU A 97 0.58 -0.72 6.44
N LEU A 98 0.65 -2.05 6.46
CA LEU A 98 1.89 -2.80 6.68
C LEU A 98 2.95 -2.42 5.64
N PHE A 99 2.64 -2.53 4.36
CA PHE A 99 3.59 -2.26 3.27
C PHE A 99 4.10 -0.81 3.27
N SER A 100 3.21 0.16 3.49
CA SER A 100 3.51 1.59 3.57
C SER A 100 4.39 1.93 4.76
N LEU A 101 4.09 1.37 5.94
CA LEU A 101 4.84 1.66 7.17
C LEU A 101 6.13 0.85 7.30
N SER A 102 6.27 -0.28 6.60
CA SER A 102 7.47 -1.12 6.63
C SER A 102 8.73 -0.33 6.28
N TYR A 103 8.65 0.58 5.30
CA TYR A 103 9.77 1.43 4.94
C TYR A 103 10.19 2.36 6.08
N LEU A 104 9.22 2.88 6.85
CA LEU A 104 9.48 3.75 7.98
C LEU A 104 10.05 2.95 9.17
N ALA A 105 9.62 1.70 9.30
CA ALA A 105 10.11 0.78 10.32
C ALA A 105 11.62 0.61 10.26
N GLN A 106 12.20 0.48 9.07
CA GLN A 106 13.66 0.33 8.88
C GLN A 106 14.48 1.39 9.63
N CYS A 107 13.95 2.62 9.77
CA CYS A 107 14.57 3.69 10.54
C CYS A 107 14.14 3.69 12.01
N HIS A 108 12.84 3.58 12.28
CA HIS A 108 12.31 3.68 13.65
C HIS A 108 12.68 2.51 14.54
N SER A 109 12.54 1.28 14.05
CA SER A 109 12.81 0.07 14.83
C SER A 109 14.30 -0.16 15.08
N SER A 110 15.18 0.48 14.31
CA SER A 110 16.64 0.31 14.39
C SER A 110 17.34 1.54 14.96
N MET A 111 16.59 2.55 15.43
CA MET A 111 17.16 3.83 15.87
C MET A 111 18.13 3.69 17.05
N GLY A 112 17.81 2.78 18.00
CA GLY A 112 18.65 2.52 19.16
C GLY A 112 19.97 1.89 18.74
N GLU A 113 19.89 0.85 17.91
CA GLU A 113 21.01 0.11 17.35
C GLU A 113 21.92 1.02 16.52
N LEU A 114 21.35 1.86 15.67
CA LEU A 114 22.11 2.81 14.84
C LEU A 114 22.89 3.82 15.69
N LYS A 115 22.31 4.31 16.79
CA LYS A 115 23.03 5.18 17.74
C LYS A 115 24.16 4.45 18.45
N GLU A 116 23.96 3.19 18.81
CA GLU A 116 25.01 2.34 19.38
C GLU A 116 26.13 2.07 18.37
N VAL A 117 25.80 1.82 17.10
CA VAL A 117 26.76 1.66 16.01
C VAL A 117 27.64 2.91 15.88
N LEU A 118 27.05 4.11 15.88
CA LEU A 118 27.83 5.35 15.82
C LEU A 118 28.76 5.51 17.04
N ALA A 119 28.33 5.06 18.22
CA ALA A 119 29.13 5.15 19.44
C ALA A 119 30.27 4.13 19.51
N THR A 120 30.09 2.93 18.94
CA THR A 120 31.01 1.79 19.12
C THR A 120 31.85 1.48 17.88
N ILE A 121 31.26 1.55 16.69
CA ILE A 121 31.89 1.25 15.40
C ILE A 121 32.29 2.55 14.67
N GLY A 122 31.49 3.60 14.85
CA GLY A 122 31.63 4.88 14.15
C GLY A 122 30.83 4.94 12.84
N ALA A 123 30.98 6.05 12.12
CA ALA A 123 30.25 6.33 10.89
C ALA A 123 30.82 5.54 9.69
N LYS A 124 30.29 4.34 9.42
CA LYS A 124 30.66 3.46 8.30
C LYS A 124 29.48 3.29 7.32
N LYS A 125 29.71 3.35 6.00
CA LYS A 125 28.67 3.17 4.96
C LYS A 125 29.17 2.31 3.77
N PRO A 126 28.37 1.35 3.27
CA PRO A 126 27.15 0.85 3.89
C PRO A 126 27.46 0.00 5.13
N LEU A 127 26.55 0.02 6.09
CA LEU A 127 26.69 -0.78 7.30
C LEU A 127 26.72 -2.28 6.98
N LYS A 128 25.90 -2.72 6.01
CA LYS A 128 25.93 -4.10 5.49
C LYS A 128 27.30 -4.50 4.95
N GLY A 129 27.91 -3.67 4.11
CA GLY A 129 29.25 -3.94 3.57
C GLY A 129 30.31 -4.08 4.67
N TYR A 130 30.22 -3.22 5.69
CA TYR A 130 31.09 -3.30 6.86
C TYR A 130 30.90 -4.60 7.67
N THR A 131 29.65 -4.98 7.97
CA THR A 131 29.36 -6.21 8.73
C THR A 131 29.83 -7.44 7.97
N ASP A 132 29.60 -7.51 6.66
CA ASP A 132 29.97 -8.65 5.82
C ASP A 132 31.50 -8.84 5.78
N GLN A 133 32.26 -7.75 5.60
CA GLN A 133 33.73 -7.80 5.60
C GLN A 133 34.30 -8.22 6.96
N MET A 134 33.72 -7.72 8.05
CA MET A 134 34.17 -8.08 9.40
C MET A 134 33.87 -9.56 9.71
N LEU A 135 32.70 -10.07 9.30
CA LEU A 135 32.36 -11.48 9.43
C LEU A 135 33.28 -12.36 8.59
N LEU A 136 33.62 -11.96 7.36
CA LEU A 136 34.58 -12.69 6.53
C LEU A 136 36.00 -12.72 7.13
N LYS A 137 36.43 -11.61 7.74
CA LYS A 137 37.78 -11.47 8.29
C LYS A 137 37.97 -12.17 9.63
N GLU A 138 36.97 -12.09 10.51
CA GLU A 138 37.09 -12.50 11.91
C GLU A 138 36.13 -13.65 12.30
N GLY A 139 35.20 -14.03 11.43
CA GLY A 139 34.26 -15.12 11.68
C GLY A 139 33.42 -14.90 12.95
N HIS A 140 33.20 -15.97 13.73
CA HIS A 140 32.35 -15.93 14.91
C HIS A 140 32.82 -14.96 16.01
N SER A 141 34.12 -14.62 16.09
CA SER A 141 34.58 -13.65 17.09
C SER A 141 34.06 -12.23 16.83
N ALA A 142 33.59 -11.94 15.62
CA ALA A 142 32.98 -10.65 15.29
C ALA A 142 31.53 -10.49 15.76
N GLN A 143 30.83 -11.57 16.10
CA GLN A 143 29.38 -11.51 16.34
C GLN A 143 29.00 -10.56 17.49
N ALA A 144 29.69 -10.67 18.63
CA ALA A 144 29.40 -9.82 19.79
C ALA A 144 29.66 -8.33 19.52
N LYS A 145 30.72 -7.99 18.76
CA LYS A 145 31.05 -6.61 18.41
C LYS A 145 30.14 -6.02 17.33
N LEU A 146 29.52 -6.87 16.50
CA LEU A 146 28.63 -6.46 15.41
C LEU A 146 27.15 -6.55 15.77
N ALA A 147 26.80 -6.94 17.01
CA ALA A 147 25.42 -7.25 17.38
C ALA A 147 24.41 -6.15 16.98
N ALA A 148 24.67 -4.90 17.36
CA ALA A 148 23.81 -3.76 17.00
C ALA A 148 23.77 -3.51 15.48
N ALA A 149 24.92 -3.61 14.79
CA ALA A 149 24.99 -3.43 13.35
C ALA A 149 24.22 -4.52 12.59
N ASN A 150 24.40 -5.78 12.99
CA ASN A 150 23.71 -6.93 12.42
C ASN A 150 22.20 -6.83 12.65
N ALA A 151 21.76 -6.43 13.84
CA ALA A 151 20.35 -6.21 14.13
C ALA A 151 19.73 -5.15 13.20
N ALA A 152 20.39 -4.00 13.05
CA ALA A 152 19.90 -2.93 12.16
C ALA A 152 19.89 -3.32 10.68
N VAL A 153 20.95 -4.01 10.21
CA VAL A 153 21.07 -4.48 8.82
C VAL A 153 20.07 -5.59 8.52
N ASN A 154 19.95 -6.60 9.38
CA ASN A 154 19.02 -7.71 9.16
C ASN A 154 17.58 -7.22 9.18
N ASN A 155 17.18 -6.40 10.16
CA ASN A 155 15.84 -5.80 10.19
C ASN A 155 15.51 -5.03 8.90
N ALA A 156 16.49 -4.29 8.35
CA ALA A 156 16.28 -3.57 7.10
C ALA A 156 16.16 -4.52 5.90
N LEU A 157 16.97 -5.58 5.84
CA LEU A 157 16.90 -6.61 4.80
C LEU A 157 15.60 -7.42 4.88
N ASP A 158 15.14 -7.81 6.07
CA ASP A 158 13.88 -8.53 6.27
C ASP A 158 12.68 -7.74 5.75
N VAL A 159 12.68 -6.41 5.96
CA VAL A 159 11.70 -5.52 5.34
C VAL A 159 11.81 -5.54 3.80
N GLU A 160 13.01 -5.46 3.23
CA GLU A 160 13.18 -5.51 1.76
C GLU A 160 12.69 -6.85 1.21
N TYR A 161 13.07 -7.96 1.83
CA TYR A 161 12.67 -9.31 1.44
C TYR A 161 11.16 -9.50 1.49
N TYR A 162 10.51 -9.07 2.59
CA TYR A 162 9.05 -9.05 2.67
C TYR A 162 8.44 -8.24 1.54
N LYS A 163 8.92 -7.01 1.30
CA LYS A 163 8.34 -6.14 0.26
C LYS A 163 8.49 -6.74 -1.13
N TYR A 164 9.67 -7.25 -1.49
CA TYR A 164 9.90 -7.90 -2.78
C TYR A 164 9.01 -9.15 -2.95
N TYR A 165 8.94 -10.00 -1.92
CA TYR A 165 8.14 -11.22 -1.97
C TYR A 165 6.64 -10.92 -2.03
N ALA A 166 6.12 -10.07 -1.13
CA ALA A 166 4.69 -9.77 -1.09
C ALA A 166 4.22 -9.09 -2.39
N TYR A 167 5.06 -8.22 -2.97
CA TYR A 167 4.74 -7.49 -4.21
C TYR A 167 4.69 -8.41 -5.43
N GLU A 168 5.77 -9.15 -5.68
CA GLU A 168 5.95 -10.03 -6.84
C GLU A 168 6.69 -11.33 -6.45
N PRO A 169 5.98 -12.28 -5.80
CA PRO A 169 6.61 -13.43 -5.16
C PRO A 169 7.31 -14.36 -6.16
N ARG A 170 6.72 -14.54 -7.35
CA ARG A 170 7.23 -15.45 -8.38
C ARG A 170 8.50 -14.95 -9.03
N GLU A 171 8.65 -13.64 -9.19
CA GLU A 171 9.84 -13.05 -9.80
C GLU A 171 10.98 -12.97 -8.79
N ASN A 172 10.67 -12.53 -7.57
CA ASN A 172 11.70 -12.20 -6.59
C ASN A 172 12.25 -13.39 -5.83
N ILE A 173 11.48 -14.47 -5.64
CA ILE A 173 11.94 -15.56 -4.79
C ILE A 173 13.25 -16.20 -5.27
N HIS A 174 13.51 -16.19 -6.57
CA HIS A 174 14.64 -16.87 -7.19
C HIS A 174 15.99 -16.33 -6.71
N TRP A 175 16.13 -15.01 -6.61
CA TRP A 175 17.36 -14.40 -6.10
C TRP A 175 17.39 -14.39 -4.58
N MET A 176 16.23 -14.23 -3.93
CA MET A 176 16.14 -14.15 -2.47
C MET A 176 16.67 -15.41 -1.78
N ILE A 177 16.32 -16.61 -2.28
CA ILE A 177 16.76 -17.88 -1.67
C ILE A 177 18.27 -18.13 -1.78
N GLU A 178 18.95 -17.40 -2.66
CA GLU A 178 20.41 -17.47 -2.83
C GLU A 178 21.14 -16.54 -1.84
N GLU A 179 20.43 -15.56 -1.25
CA GLU A 179 21.00 -14.60 -0.32
C GLU A 179 21.20 -15.20 1.08
N ASN A 180 22.39 -15.01 1.65
CA ASN A 180 22.71 -15.53 2.98
C ASN A 180 21.90 -14.86 4.11
N HIS A 181 21.44 -13.62 3.90
CA HIS A 181 20.64 -12.89 4.89
C HIS A 181 19.14 -13.24 4.81
N PHE A 182 18.70 -13.94 3.77
CA PHE A 182 17.31 -14.36 3.67
C PHE A 182 17.10 -15.62 4.53
N GLU A 183 16.51 -15.44 5.71
CA GLU A 183 16.18 -16.56 6.60
C GLU A 183 15.03 -17.38 6.01
N SER A 184 13.84 -16.82 5.92
CA SER A 184 12.65 -17.47 5.33
C SER A 184 11.53 -16.46 5.12
N VAL A 185 10.50 -16.85 4.35
CA VAL A 185 9.29 -16.02 4.14
C VAL A 185 8.61 -15.72 5.47
N GLY A 186 8.42 -16.73 6.33
CA GLY A 186 7.79 -16.58 7.64
C GLY A 186 8.57 -15.64 8.55
N HIS A 187 9.91 -15.65 8.49
CA HIS A 187 10.73 -14.70 9.24
C HIS A 187 10.52 -13.25 8.78
N GLY A 188 10.51 -13.00 7.47
CA GLY A 188 10.25 -11.65 6.95
C GLY A 188 8.88 -11.12 7.37
N TYR A 189 7.83 -11.94 7.25
CA TYR A 189 6.48 -11.58 7.72
C TYR A 189 6.43 -11.29 9.21
N PHE A 190 7.09 -12.13 10.01
CA PHE A 190 7.17 -11.96 11.45
C PHE A 190 7.78 -10.61 11.86
N ILE A 191 8.97 -10.29 11.31
CA ILE A 191 9.68 -9.06 11.62
C ILE A 191 8.82 -7.85 11.25
N VAL A 192 8.24 -7.86 10.06
CA VAL A 192 7.49 -6.71 9.54
C VAL A 192 6.17 -6.49 10.30
N TYR A 193 5.44 -7.55 10.64
CA TYR A 193 4.25 -7.42 11.48
C TYR A 193 4.60 -6.97 12.90
N GLY A 194 5.66 -7.51 13.50
CA GLY A 194 6.12 -7.08 14.83
C GLY A 194 6.50 -5.60 14.85
N GLN A 195 7.25 -5.15 13.85
CA GLN A 195 7.59 -3.73 13.71
C GLN A 195 6.35 -2.85 13.52
N LEU A 196 5.38 -3.27 12.70
CA LEU A 196 4.14 -2.52 12.51
C LEU A 196 3.36 -2.37 13.82
N VAL A 197 3.11 -3.48 14.51
CA VAL A 197 2.35 -3.50 15.76
C VAL A 197 3.06 -2.65 16.83
N GLY A 198 4.39 -2.73 16.91
CA GLY A 198 5.20 -1.86 17.78
C GLY A 198 5.05 -0.37 17.46
N MET A 199 5.16 0.02 16.19
CA MET A 199 4.99 1.42 15.77
C MET A 199 3.58 1.96 16.04
N ILE A 200 2.54 1.15 15.84
CA ILE A 200 1.15 1.52 16.17
C ILE A 200 1.00 1.66 17.69
N ALA A 201 1.55 0.73 18.47
CA ALA A 201 1.52 0.77 19.92
C ALA A 201 2.17 2.05 20.47
N ASP A 202 3.34 2.43 19.96
CA ASP A 202 4.00 3.67 20.36
C ASP A 202 3.15 4.92 20.09
N ALA A 203 2.27 4.89 19.09
CA ALA A 203 1.38 6.00 18.76
C ALA A 203 0.10 6.02 19.62
N ILE A 204 -0.52 4.87 19.89
CA ILE A 204 -1.88 4.83 20.48
C ILE A 204 -2.06 3.91 21.70
N ASP A 205 -1.18 2.94 21.92
CA ASP A 205 -1.28 1.95 23.00
C ASP A 205 0.09 1.47 23.52
N PRO A 206 0.91 2.33 24.17
CA PRO A 206 2.28 1.97 24.54
C PRO A 206 2.39 0.84 25.59
N GLU A 207 1.29 0.55 26.29
CA GLU A 207 1.21 -0.52 27.30
C GLU A 207 0.59 -1.81 26.74
N PHE A 208 0.33 -1.90 25.44
CA PHE A 208 -0.28 -3.07 24.77
C PHE A 208 -1.56 -3.57 25.48
N LYS A 209 -2.46 -2.65 25.80
CA LYS A 209 -3.75 -2.96 26.45
C LYS A 209 -4.76 -3.56 25.49
N ILE A 210 -4.71 -3.19 24.21
CA ILE A 210 -5.70 -3.57 23.19
C ILE A 210 -5.07 -4.14 21.93
N LEU A 211 -3.88 -3.69 21.55
CA LEU A 211 -3.19 -4.21 20.36
C LEU A 211 -2.67 -5.64 20.60
N PRO A 212 -2.44 -6.41 19.52
CA PRO A 212 -1.90 -7.76 19.62
C PRO A 212 -0.61 -7.82 20.44
N LYS A 213 -0.51 -8.82 21.33
CA LYS A 213 0.64 -8.96 22.22
C LYS A 213 1.80 -9.63 21.50
N MET A 214 2.87 -8.87 21.29
CA MET A 214 4.07 -9.38 20.63
C MET A 214 5.01 -10.17 21.55
N SER A 215 4.77 -10.21 22.86
CA SER A 215 5.70 -10.84 23.82
C SER A 215 5.89 -12.34 23.62
N GLU A 216 4.94 -13.02 22.97
CA GLU A 216 4.96 -14.47 22.75
C GLU A 216 5.47 -14.85 21.34
N TRP A 217 5.58 -13.85 20.45
CA TRP A 217 5.88 -14.02 19.03
C TRP A 217 7.27 -14.64 18.81
N ASP A 218 8.30 -14.13 19.49
CA ASP A 218 9.67 -14.63 19.38
C ASP A 218 9.78 -16.13 19.73
N ALA A 219 9.11 -16.54 20.80
CA ALA A 219 9.14 -17.93 21.25
C ALA A 219 8.49 -18.88 20.24
N GLU A 220 7.37 -18.46 19.63
CA GLU A 220 6.69 -19.24 18.61
C GLU A 220 7.51 -19.36 17.33
N VAL A 221 8.15 -18.30 16.86
CA VAL A 221 9.03 -18.38 15.68
C VAL A 221 10.24 -19.26 15.93
N GLN A 222 10.86 -19.16 17.11
CA GLN A 222 11.96 -20.06 17.49
C GLN A 222 11.50 -21.52 17.52
N ARG A 223 10.29 -21.80 18.01
CA ARG A 223 9.69 -23.14 17.99
C ARG A 223 9.50 -23.64 16.56
N LEU A 224 8.93 -22.83 15.67
CA LEU A 224 8.69 -23.20 14.27
C LEU A 224 10.00 -23.45 13.51
N ASN A 225 11.01 -22.62 13.74
CA ASN A 225 12.35 -22.79 13.19
C ASN A 225 12.99 -24.11 13.65
N ALA A 226 12.97 -24.38 14.96
CA ALA A 226 13.53 -25.60 15.54
C ALA A 226 12.78 -26.87 15.09
N ALA A 227 11.47 -26.77 14.87
CA ALA A 227 10.65 -27.86 14.33
C ALA A 227 10.78 -28.03 12.81
N GLN A 228 11.52 -27.14 12.13
CA GLN A 228 11.62 -27.07 10.67
C GLN A 228 10.24 -27.01 10.00
N HIS A 229 9.33 -26.23 10.56
CA HIS A 229 8.03 -26.00 9.94
C HIS A 229 8.21 -25.25 8.61
N GLU A 230 7.55 -25.72 7.55
CA GLU A 230 7.71 -25.17 6.20
C GLU A 230 7.44 -23.66 6.17
N GLY A 231 8.37 -22.88 5.61
CA GLY A 231 8.29 -21.43 5.57
C GLY A 231 9.00 -20.69 6.72
N PHE A 232 9.54 -21.37 7.75
CA PHE A 232 10.04 -20.73 8.99
C PHE A 232 11.48 -21.06 9.40
N TYR A 233 12.24 -21.74 8.53
CA TYR A 233 13.65 -22.04 8.78
C TYR A 233 14.51 -21.69 7.57
N TRP A 234 15.80 -21.44 7.81
CA TRP A 234 16.75 -21.16 6.75
C TRP A 234 16.68 -22.18 5.61
N ARG A 235 16.47 -21.69 4.38
CA ARG A 235 16.29 -22.49 3.15
C ARG A 235 15.07 -23.42 3.18
N SER A 236 14.04 -23.09 3.96
CA SER A 236 12.78 -23.84 3.89
C SER A 236 12.16 -23.75 2.48
N PRO A 237 11.40 -24.78 2.06
CA PRO A 237 10.60 -24.69 0.84
C PRO A 237 9.67 -23.48 0.86
N VAL A 238 9.52 -22.85 -0.31
CA VAL A 238 8.63 -21.71 -0.49
C VAL A 238 7.50 -22.08 -1.42
N ARG A 239 6.26 -22.03 -0.91
CA ARG A 239 5.06 -22.19 -1.73
C ARG A 239 4.74 -20.87 -2.40
N LEU A 240 4.63 -20.88 -3.72
CA LEU A 240 4.33 -19.67 -4.48
C LEU A 240 2.82 -19.52 -4.65
N PRO A 241 2.28 -18.33 -4.35
CA PRO A 241 0.89 -18.04 -4.66
C PRO A 241 0.65 -17.95 -6.18
N ALA A 242 -0.60 -17.89 -6.58
CA ALA A 242 -0.98 -17.73 -7.98
C ALA A 242 -0.52 -16.40 -8.58
N THR A 243 -0.50 -15.34 -7.77
CA THR A 243 -0.05 -14.00 -8.12
C THR A 243 0.39 -13.23 -6.85
N GLY A 244 0.89 -12.01 -7.00
CA GLY A 244 1.37 -11.13 -5.91
C GLY A 244 0.45 -9.95 -5.61
N MET A 245 0.83 -9.15 -4.60
CA MET A 245 0.12 -7.94 -4.20
C MET A 245 -0.01 -6.94 -5.36
N ARG A 246 1.02 -6.81 -6.23
CA ARG A 246 1.00 -5.90 -7.39
C ARG A 246 -0.21 -6.18 -8.28
N ALA A 247 -0.33 -7.40 -8.80
CA ALA A 247 -1.41 -7.76 -9.70
C ALA A 247 -2.79 -7.65 -9.04
N ILE A 248 -2.90 -7.97 -7.75
CA ILE A 248 -4.17 -7.86 -7.01
C ILE A 248 -4.58 -6.39 -6.85
N TYR A 249 -3.64 -5.51 -6.53
CA TYR A 249 -3.88 -4.08 -6.39
C TYR A 249 -4.28 -3.46 -7.73
N GLU A 250 -3.51 -3.74 -8.79
CA GLU A 250 -3.76 -3.26 -10.15
C GLU A 250 -5.08 -3.80 -10.72
N GLY A 251 -5.34 -5.10 -10.54
CA GLY A 251 -6.58 -5.73 -10.97
C GLY A 251 -7.80 -5.14 -10.26
N GLN A 252 -7.73 -4.93 -8.93
CA GLN A 252 -8.83 -4.31 -8.19
C GLN A 252 -9.09 -2.87 -8.69
N ALA A 253 -8.05 -2.04 -8.80
CA ALA A 253 -8.18 -0.65 -9.26
C ALA A 253 -8.70 -0.57 -10.70
N ARG A 254 -8.20 -1.43 -11.61
CA ARG A 254 -8.63 -1.49 -13.00
C ARG A 254 -10.10 -1.91 -13.12
N PHE A 255 -10.52 -2.98 -12.45
CA PHE A 255 -11.90 -3.46 -12.58
C PHE A 255 -12.91 -2.49 -11.92
N ILE A 256 -12.52 -1.77 -10.86
CA ILE A 256 -13.31 -0.66 -10.32
C ILE A 256 -13.46 0.47 -11.34
N GLN A 257 -12.35 0.87 -11.98
CA GLN A 257 -12.38 1.90 -13.02
C GLN A 257 -13.29 1.50 -14.19
N LEU A 258 -13.19 0.25 -14.64
CA LEU A 258 -14.01 -0.30 -15.71
C LEU A 258 -15.49 -0.36 -15.30
N GLN A 259 -15.80 -0.77 -14.07
CA GLN A 259 -17.16 -0.76 -13.53
C GLN A 259 -17.75 0.66 -13.52
N PHE A 260 -16.97 1.68 -13.15
CA PHE A 260 -17.39 3.08 -13.25
C PHE A 260 -17.69 3.51 -14.69
N LEU A 261 -16.78 3.19 -15.63
CA LEU A 261 -16.95 3.52 -17.05
C LEU A 261 -18.19 2.84 -17.64
N ASN A 262 -18.44 1.58 -17.30
CA ASN A 262 -19.64 0.84 -17.71
C ASN A 262 -20.93 1.56 -17.29
N ASN A 263 -20.96 2.02 -16.03
CA ASN A 263 -22.16 2.61 -15.42
C ASN A 263 -22.37 4.10 -15.77
N THR A 264 -21.47 4.71 -16.53
CA THR A 264 -21.61 6.10 -17.02
C THR A 264 -22.00 6.19 -18.49
N GLN A 265 -22.04 5.06 -19.21
CA GLN A 265 -22.36 5.01 -20.63
C GLN A 265 -23.83 4.61 -20.85
N GLU A 266 -24.47 5.20 -21.87
CA GLU A 266 -25.82 4.79 -22.29
C GLU A 266 -25.82 3.41 -22.96
N GLU A 267 -24.76 3.08 -23.69
CA GLU A 267 -24.52 1.79 -24.34
C GLU A 267 -23.17 1.24 -23.87
N PRO A 268 -23.15 0.36 -22.85
CA PRO A 268 -21.91 -0.16 -22.30
C PRO A 268 -21.18 -1.08 -23.29
N LEU A 269 -19.85 -0.99 -23.31
CA LEU A 269 -18.99 -1.83 -24.14
C LEU A 269 -18.95 -3.29 -23.63
N SER A 270 -18.83 -4.24 -24.56
CA SER A 270 -18.59 -5.63 -24.19
C SER A 270 -17.16 -5.83 -23.68
N VAL A 271 -16.93 -6.92 -22.95
CA VAL A 271 -15.59 -7.34 -22.53
C VAL A 271 -14.66 -7.54 -23.74
N THR A 272 -15.20 -8.02 -24.87
CA THR A 272 -14.44 -8.17 -26.11
C THR A 272 -14.00 -6.82 -26.66
N ASP A 273 -14.90 -5.83 -26.70
CA ASP A 273 -14.54 -4.48 -27.17
C ASP A 273 -13.45 -3.87 -26.30
N LEU A 274 -13.60 -3.96 -24.97
CA LEU A 274 -12.61 -3.47 -24.01
C LEU A 274 -11.26 -4.17 -24.16
N ARG A 275 -11.26 -5.48 -24.46
CA ARG A 275 -10.04 -6.25 -24.75
C ARG A 275 -9.36 -5.78 -26.02
N ASP A 276 -10.12 -5.60 -27.10
CA ASP A 276 -9.60 -5.11 -28.39
C ASP A 276 -9.04 -3.68 -28.25
N MET A 277 -9.60 -2.93 -27.30
CA MET A 277 -9.14 -1.60 -26.90
C MET A 277 -8.01 -1.65 -25.86
N GLY A 278 -7.48 -2.82 -25.52
CA GLY A 278 -6.28 -3.02 -24.69
C GLY A 278 -6.47 -2.87 -23.17
N TYR A 279 -7.69 -2.66 -22.67
CA TYR A 279 -7.97 -2.51 -21.23
C TYR A 279 -7.67 -3.76 -20.39
N PHE A 280 -7.57 -4.92 -21.03
CA PHE A 280 -7.25 -6.21 -20.42
C PHE A 280 -5.87 -6.69 -20.88
N SER A 281 -4.82 -5.98 -20.50
CA SER A 281 -3.44 -6.32 -20.85
C SER A 281 -2.48 -6.18 -19.67
N GLY A 282 -1.42 -6.99 -19.67
CA GLY A 282 -0.34 -6.93 -18.68
C GLY A 282 -0.83 -7.13 -17.24
N ILE A 283 -0.26 -6.34 -16.33
CA ILE A 283 -0.50 -6.46 -14.89
C ILE A 283 -1.97 -6.19 -14.51
N TYR A 284 -2.69 -5.38 -15.29
CA TYR A 284 -4.07 -4.96 -15.01
C TYR A 284 -5.10 -6.09 -15.10
N VAL A 285 -4.76 -7.21 -15.75
CA VAL A 285 -5.67 -8.35 -15.93
C VAL A 285 -5.17 -9.63 -15.26
N GLU A 286 -3.89 -9.69 -14.89
CA GLU A 286 -3.25 -10.90 -14.37
C GLU A 286 -4.03 -11.53 -13.20
N ALA A 287 -4.38 -10.74 -12.18
CA ALA A 287 -5.14 -11.26 -11.04
C ALA A 287 -6.52 -11.79 -11.45
N PHE A 288 -7.21 -11.14 -12.39
CA PHE A 288 -8.52 -11.60 -12.84
C PHE A 288 -8.43 -12.91 -13.64
N GLU A 289 -7.42 -13.07 -14.50
CA GLU A 289 -7.18 -14.34 -15.20
C GLU A 289 -6.88 -15.47 -14.23
N ARG A 290 -6.06 -15.22 -13.19
CA ARG A 290 -5.82 -16.19 -12.12
C ARG A 290 -7.08 -16.51 -11.33
N PHE A 291 -7.92 -15.52 -11.06
CA PHE A 291 -9.21 -15.74 -10.42
C PHE A 291 -10.08 -16.67 -11.26
N LEU A 292 -10.25 -16.41 -12.56
CA LEU A 292 -11.04 -17.26 -13.46
C LEU A 292 -10.51 -18.69 -13.53
N GLU A 293 -9.19 -18.85 -13.68
CA GLU A 293 -8.52 -20.16 -13.72
C GLU A 293 -8.79 -20.97 -12.45
N LEU A 294 -8.57 -20.38 -11.28
CA LEU A 294 -8.66 -21.07 -9.99
C LEU A 294 -10.11 -21.28 -9.53
N ALA A 295 -10.99 -20.33 -9.84
CA ALA A 295 -12.41 -20.40 -9.55
C ALA A 295 -13.16 -21.35 -10.50
N ASP A 296 -12.51 -21.83 -11.58
CA ASP A 296 -13.14 -22.61 -12.65
C ASP A 296 -14.33 -21.84 -13.27
N ALA A 297 -14.04 -20.63 -13.76
CA ALA A 297 -15.01 -19.72 -14.35
C ALA A 297 -14.57 -19.24 -15.73
N GLU A 298 -15.55 -18.92 -16.57
CA GLU A 298 -15.31 -18.36 -17.89
C GLU A 298 -15.30 -16.82 -17.84
N TRP A 299 -14.70 -16.22 -18.85
CA TRP A 299 -14.75 -14.77 -19.02
C TRP A 299 -16.21 -14.31 -19.18
N PRO A 300 -16.67 -13.30 -18.42
CA PRO A 300 -18.01 -12.75 -18.61
C PRO A 300 -18.09 -11.95 -19.92
N GLU A 301 -19.29 -11.82 -20.47
CA GLU A 301 -19.53 -11.03 -21.69
C GLU A 301 -19.57 -9.52 -21.41
N HIS A 302 -20.00 -9.13 -20.21
CA HIS A 302 -20.22 -7.75 -19.78
C HIS A 302 -19.62 -7.46 -18.40
N LEU A 303 -19.36 -6.18 -18.12
CA LEU A 303 -18.75 -5.73 -16.86
C LEU A 303 -19.72 -5.67 -15.66
N ASP A 304 -21.03 -5.73 -15.92
CA ASP A 304 -22.06 -5.82 -14.88
C ASP A 304 -22.33 -7.26 -14.42
N ASP A 305 -21.59 -8.24 -14.96
CA ASP A 305 -21.68 -9.64 -14.55
C ASP A 305 -21.31 -9.81 -13.07
N PRO A 306 -22.09 -10.59 -12.28
CA PRO A 306 -21.82 -10.85 -10.87
C PRO A 306 -20.42 -11.39 -10.57
N LEU A 307 -19.78 -12.05 -11.53
CA LEU A 307 -18.43 -12.57 -11.41
C LEU A 307 -17.38 -11.46 -11.22
N ILE A 308 -17.59 -10.28 -11.82
CA ILE A 308 -16.74 -9.10 -11.60
C ILE A 308 -16.89 -8.60 -10.17
N GLY A 309 -18.13 -8.52 -9.67
CA GLY A 309 -18.39 -8.16 -8.28
C GLY A 309 -17.71 -9.13 -7.30
N LEU A 310 -17.76 -10.43 -7.59
CA LEU A 310 -17.11 -11.46 -6.78
C LEU A 310 -15.59 -11.36 -6.81
N PHE A 311 -14.99 -11.11 -7.97
CA PHE A 311 -13.55 -10.87 -8.08
C PHE A 311 -13.10 -9.69 -7.20
N LEU A 312 -13.79 -8.55 -7.29
CA LEU A 312 -13.47 -7.37 -6.49
C LEU A 312 -13.59 -7.65 -4.98
N LEU A 313 -14.58 -8.47 -4.58
CA LEU A 313 -14.70 -8.92 -3.20
C LEU A 313 -13.53 -9.82 -2.78
N VAL A 314 -13.11 -10.76 -3.63
CA VAL A 314 -11.93 -11.59 -3.35
C VAL A 314 -10.67 -10.72 -3.19
N CYS A 315 -10.48 -9.71 -4.03
CA CYS A 315 -9.40 -8.73 -3.87
C CYS A 315 -9.51 -8.01 -2.52
N ASP A 316 -10.68 -7.46 -2.16
CA ASP A 316 -10.90 -6.76 -0.89
C ASP A 316 -10.56 -7.64 0.33
N LEU A 317 -11.00 -8.90 0.34
CA LEU A 317 -10.72 -9.84 1.42
C LEU A 317 -9.25 -10.24 1.49
N SER A 318 -8.56 -10.29 0.35
CA SER A 318 -7.16 -10.69 0.28
C SER A 318 -6.23 -9.63 0.86
N ILE A 319 -6.48 -8.35 0.57
CA ILE A 319 -5.67 -7.21 1.03
C ILE A 319 -5.98 -6.79 2.48
N ASN A 320 -7.05 -7.34 3.07
CA ASN A 320 -7.46 -7.07 4.44
C ASN A 320 -7.33 -8.32 5.33
N PRO A 321 -6.11 -8.86 5.57
CA PRO A 321 -5.93 -9.84 6.64
C PRO A 321 -6.37 -9.24 7.99
N THR A 322 -6.92 -10.12 8.84
CA THR A 322 -7.44 -9.76 10.16
C THR A 322 -6.52 -10.21 11.28
N ARG A 323 -5.72 -11.25 11.06
CA ARG A 323 -4.79 -11.84 12.04
C ARG A 323 -3.42 -11.17 11.97
N GLY A 324 -2.76 -11.07 13.10
CA GLY A 324 -1.53 -10.26 13.27
C GLY A 324 -1.83 -8.78 13.46
N LEU A 325 -2.82 -8.24 12.74
CA LEU A 325 -3.45 -6.94 12.97
C LEU A 325 -4.81 -6.91 12.27
N PRO A 326 -5.91 -6.45 12.89
CA PRO A 326 -6.04 -5.99 14.28
C PRO A 326 -6.26 -7.10 15.32
N LEU A 327 -6.47 -8.35 14.90
CA LEU A 327 -6.68 -9.50 15.77
C LEU A 327 -5.36 -10.23 16.06
N ASP A 328 -5.32 -10.98 17.16
CA ASP A 328 -4.21 -11.84 17.51
C ASP A 328 -3.99 -12.94 16.46
N VAL A 329 -2.75 -13.40 16.34
CA VAL A 329 -2.42 -14.62 15.59
C VAL A 329 -2.94 -15.82 16.38
N THR A 330 -3.79 -16.63 15.74
CA THR A 330 -4.38 -17.83 16.39
C THR A 330 -3.56 -19.09 16.17
N SER A 331 -2.82 -19.16 15.06
CA SER A 331 -1.95 -20.27 14.67
C SER A 331 -0.71 -19.69 13.97
N PHE A 332 0.47 -19.82 14.59
CA PHE A 332 1.71 -19.30 13.98
C PHE A 332 2.17 -20.16 12.80
N GLU A 333 1.85 -21.46 12.82
CA GLU A 333 2.06 -22.39 11.70
C GLU A 333 1.38 -21.91 10.42
N ASP A 334 0.23 -21.24 10.55
CA ASP A 334 -0.59 -20.75 9.45
C ASP A 334 -0.35 -19.26 9.16
N LEU A 335 0.59 -18.59 9.85
CA LEU A 335 0.79 -17.14 9.75
C LEU A 335 0.89 -16.69 8.29
N ILE A 336 1.74 -17.33 7.48
CA ILE A 336 1.90 -17.00 6.06
C ILE A 336 0.56 -17.17 5.30
N LEU A 337 -0.18 -18.24 5.57
CA LEU A 337 -1.49 -18.48 4.95
C LEU A 337 -2.52 -17.41 5.34
N ASP A 338 -2.42 -16.91 6.56
CA ASP A 338 -3.37 -15.97 7.13
C ASP A 338 -3.11 -14.52 6.71
N VAL A 339 -1.87 -14.17 6.37
CA VAL A 339 -1.48 -12.76 6.16
C VAL A 339 -0.91 -12.41 4.79
N ASP A 340 -0.37 -13.38 4.04
CA ASP A 340 0.16 -13.12 2.70
C ASP A 340 -0.99 -12.88 1.71
N VAL A 341 -0.98 -11.71 1.05
CA VAL A 341 -2.05 -11.28 0.15
C VAL A 341 -2.25 -12.23 -1.02
N GLY A 342 -1.16 -12.70 -1.65
CA GLY A 342 -1.22 -13.62 -2.79
C GLY A 342 -1.72 -15.01 -2.40
N VAL A 343 -1.28 -15.51 -1.24
CA VAL A 343 -1.73 -16.80 -0.70
C VAL A 343 -3.20 -16.73 -0.32
N ARG A 344 -3.64 -15.65 0.36
CA ARG A 344 -5.05 -15.41 0.69
C ARG A 344 -5.91 -15.38 -0.55
N PHE A 345 -5.50 -14.63 -1.57
CA PHE A 345 -6.18 -14.57 -2.86
C PHE A 345 -6.33 -15.95 -3.50
N THR A 346 -5.23 -16.71 -3.56
CA THR A 346 -5.21 -18.06 -4.11
C THR A 346 -6.21 -18.97 -3.38
N LYS A 347 -6.22 -18.93 -2.04
CA LYS A 347 -7.12 -19.74 -1.21
C LYS A 347 -8.59 -19.34 -1.40
N LEU A 348 -8.89 -18.05 -1.46
CA LEU A 348 -10.23 -17.54 -1.68
C LEU A 348 -10.77 -17.91 -3.07
N CYS A 349 -9.93 -17.87 -4.11
CA CYS A 349 -10.32 -18.34 -5.45
C CYS A 349 -10.71 -19.83 -5.45
N PHE A 350 -9.95 -20.68 -4.75
CA PHE A 350 -10.35 -22.09 -4.58
C PHE A 350 -11.66 -22.23 -3.80
N CYS A 351 -11.92 -21.38 -2.80
CA CYS A 351 -13.21 -21.39 -2.11
C CYS A 351 -14.38 -21.04 -3.03
N VAL A 352 -14.19 -20.12 -3.99
CA VAL A 352 -15.20 -19.82 -5.02
C VAL A 352 -15.49 -21.04 -5.90
N LYS A 353 -14.47 -21.83 -6.24
CA LYS A 353 -14.66 -23.09 -6.97
C LYS A 353 -15.53 -24.09 -6.20
N GLU A 354 -15.29 -24.22 -4.90
CA GLU A 354 -16.06 -25.12 -4.01
C GLU A 354 -17.47 -24.60 -3.70
N LEU A 355 -17.71 -23.29 -3.86
CA LEU A 355 -19.00 -22.63 -3.63
C LEU A 355 -19.52 -21.95 -4.91
N PRO A 356 -19.85 -22.72 -5.96
CA PRO A 356 -20.13 -22.17 -7.29
C PRO A 356 -21.37 -21.27 -7.36
N HIS A 357 -22.30 -21.34 -6.39
CA HIS A 357 -23.43 -20.42 -6.31
C HIS A 357 -23.01 -18.97 -6.08
N LEU A 358 -21.86 -18.74 -5.45
CA LEU A 358 -21.34 -17.40 -5.18
C LEU A 358 -21.02 -16.62 -6.46
N LYS A 359 -20.68 -17.31 -7.55
CA LYS A 359 -20.41 -16.71 -8.88
C LYS A 359 -21.58 -15.88 -9.43
N ARG A 360 -22.78 -16.02 -8.87
CA ARG A 360 -24.01 -15.31 -9.27
C ARG A 360 -24.64 -14.49 -8.15
N SER A 361 -23.92 -14.28 -7.04
CA SER A 361 -24.51 -13.76 -5.80
C SER A 361 -24.38 -12.25 -5.60
N ILE A 362 -23.60 -11.54 -6.43
CA ILE A 362 -23.40 -10.08 -6.33
C ILE A 362 -24.05 -9.43 -7.53
N THR A 363 -25.25 -8.91 -7.34
CA THR A 363 -26.09 -8.33 -8.40
C THR A 363 -26.43 -6.88 -8.11
N GLU A 364 -26.67 -6.55 -6.85
CA GLU A 364 -27.10 -5.22 -6.42
C GLU A 364 -25.95 -4.41 -5.80
N TYR A 365 -24.77 -5.00 -5.62
CA TYR A 365 -23.63 -4.39 -4.93
C TYR A 365 -24.01 -3.84 -3.55
N SER A 366 -24.83 -4.56 -2.80
CA SER A 366 -25.43 -4.12 -1.55
C SER A 366 -24.58 -4.50 -0.33
N ARG A 367 -24.84 -3.81 0.80
CA ARG A 367 -24.25 -4.16 2.10
C ARG A 367 -24.54 -5.60 2.50
N GLU A 368 -25.74 -6.09 2.22
CA GLU A 368 -26.16 -7.46 2.54
C GLU A 368 -25.37 -8.48 1.72
N GLU A 369 -25.23 -8.27 0.40
CA GLU A 369 -24.41 -9.13 -0.45
C GLU A 369 -22.94 -9.14 0.01
N TYR A 370 -22.37 -7.99 0.37
CA TYR A 370 -21.01 -7.94 0.93
C TYR A 370 -20.89 -8.82 2.17
N VAL A 371 -21.77 -8.61 3.17
CA VAL A 371 -21.69 -9.33 4.45
C VAL A 371 -21.92 -10.83 4.27
N VAL A 372 -22.93 -11.23 3.50
CA VAL A 372 -23.28 -12.65 3.32
C VAL A 372 -22.21 -13.38 2.53
N VAL A 373 -21.82 -12.86 1.35
CA VAL A 373 -20.87 -13.54 0.47
C VAL A 373 -19.47 -13.57 1.10
N SER A 374 -19.03 -12.47 1.74
CA SER A 374 -17.75 -12.48 2.45
C SER A 374 -17.75 -13.45 3.62
N GLY A 375 -18.85 -13.57 4.36
CA GLY A 375 -18.99 -14.52 5.45
C GLY A 375 -18.89 -15.98 4.99
N GLU A 376 -19.52 -16.33 3.86
CA GLU A 376 -19.39 -17.68 3.29
C GLU A 376 -17.96 -17.98 2.81
N LEU A 377 -17.33 -17.05 2.09
CA LEU A 377 -15.95 -17.21 1.60
C LEU A 377 -14.92 -17.32 2.72
N THR A 378 -14.96 -16.39 3.67
CA THR A 378 -14.01 -16.37 4.79
C THR A 378 -14.15 -17.60 5.66
N LYS A 379 -15.38 -18.03 5.94
CA LYS A 379 -15.64 -19.29 6.66
C LYS A 379 -15.08 -20.51 5.93
N ALA A 380 -15.28 -20.62 4.61
CA ALA A 380 -14.72 -21.71 3.82
C ALA A 380 -13.18 -21.67 3.78
N ALA A 381 -12.60 -20.48 3.77
CA ALA A 381 -11.16 -20.27 3.81
C ALA A 381 -10.56 -20.41 5.22
N GLY A 382 -11.36 -20.52 6.28
CA GLY A 382 -10.88 -20.54 7.67
C GLY A 382 -10.37 -19.19 8.19
N TYR A 383 -10.79 -18.09 7.58
CA TYR A 383 -10.52 -16.72 8.01
C TYR A 383 -11.64 -16.17 8.87
N ASP A 384 -11.32 -15.11 9.61
CA ASP A 384 -12.31 -14.34 10.37
C ASP A 384 -13.17 -13.52 9.41
N HIS A 385 -14.40 -13.21 9.82
CA HIS A 385 -15.29 -12.38 9.02
C HIS A 385 -14.71 -10.95 8.90
N PRO A 386 -14.72 -10.29 7.72
CA PRO A 386 -14.10 -8.96 7.56
C PRO A 386 -14.63 -7.90 8.55
N MET A 387 -15.93 -7.94 8.82
CA MET A 387 -16.58 -7.09 9.83
C MET A 387 -16.04 -7.28 11.26
N GLU A 388 -15.49 -8.45 11.61
CA GLU A 388 -14.83 -8.66 12.91
C GLU A 388 -13.50 -7.89 12.99
N GLY A 389 -12.73 -7.89 11.90
CA GLY A 389 -11.53 -7.06 11.78
C GLY A 389 -11.84 -5.57 11.92
N LEU A 390 -12.83 -5.07 11.17
CA LEU A 390 -13.28 -3.68 11.30
C LEU A 390 -13.74 -3.37 12.73
N SER A 391 -14.53 -4.27 13.35
CA SER A 391 -14.96 -4.12 14.74
C SER A 391 -13.78 -4.03 15.71
N ALA A 392 -12.72 -4.81 15.49
CA ALA A 392 -11.52 -4.77 16.33
C ALA A 392 -10.79 -3.43 16.23
N VAL A 393 -10.64 -2.85 15.04
CA VAL A 393 -10.11 -1.48 14.87
C VAL A 393 -10.99 -0.46 15.60
N LEU A 394 -12.32 -0.56 15.47
CA LEU A 394 -13.22 0.39 16.13
C LEU A 394 -13.18 0.29 17.66
N LYS A 395 -12.93 -0.88 18.22
CA LYS A 395 -12.71 -1.04 19.67
C LYS A 395 -11.49 -0.26 20.16
N TRP A 396 -10.52 0.06 19.29
CA TRP A 396 -9.40 0.91 19.68
C TRP A 396 -9.89 2.31 20.06
N LEU A 397 -10.96 2.86 19.44
CA LEU A 397 -11.45 4.21 19.75
C LEU A 397 -11.88 4.35 21.20
N GLU A 398 -12.39 3.26 21.78
CA GLU A 398 -12.85 3.20 23.16
C GLU A 398 -11.74 2.85 24.14
N LYS A 399 -10.75 2.05 23.70
CA LYS A 399 -9.83 1.33 24.61
C LYS A 399 -8.37 1.71 24.46
N ALA A 400 -7.93 2.20 23.31
CA ALA A 400 -6.56 2.66 23.08
C ALA A 400 -6.42 4.09 23.62
N PRO A 401 -5.56 4.33 24.64
CA PRO A 401 -5.50 5.62 25.32
C PRO A 401 -5.10 6.79 24.42
N GLY A 402 -4.26 6.55 23.40
CA GLY A 402 -3.77 7.59 22.50
C GLY A 402 -4.66 7.84 21.27
N LEU A 403 -5.58 6.93 20.94
CA LEU A 403 -6.36 7.04 19.71
C LEU A 403 -7.32 8.24 19.67
N PRO A 404 -8.04 8.62 20.76
CA PRO A 404 -8.88 9.82 20.73
C PRO A 404 -8.11 11.09 20.37
N LYS A 405 -6.87 11.23 20.87
CA LYS A 405 -5.99 12.34 20.51
C LYS A 405 -5.60 12.28 19.04
N LEU A 406 -5.21 11.10 18.56
CA LEU A 406 -4.84 10.91 17.17
C LEU A 406 -6.01 11.23 16.20
N MET A 407 -7.24 10.87 16.55
CA MET A 407 -8.41 11.21 15.73
C MET A 407 -8.74 12.71 15.74
N GLU A 408 -8.43 13.41 16.83
CA GLU A 408 -8.51 14.87 16.86
C GLU A 408 -7.43 15.50 15.96
N GLU A 409 -6.21 14.96 15.94
CA GLU A 409 -5.15 15.38 15.01
C GLU A 409 -5.53 15.14 13.56
N TYR A 410 -6.24 14.05 13.25
CA TYR A 410 -6.80 13.80 11.93
C TYR A 410 -7.86 14.84 11.54
N ARG A 411 -8.71 15.21 12.48
CA ARG A 411 -9.78 16.19 12.27
C ARG A 411 -9.23 17.59 12.01
N THR A 412 -8.25 18.04 12.79
CA THR A 412 -7.63 19.37 12.68
C THR A 412 -6.51 19.43 11.66
N PHE A 413 -5.93 18.27 11.34
CA PHE A 413 -4.70 18.09 10.56
C PHE A 413 -3.45 18.68 11.22
N GLU A 414 -3.49 18.86 12.54
CA GLU A 414 -2.40 19.37 13.36
C GLU A 414 -1.73 18.23 14.12
N TYR A 415 -0.86 17.47 13.44
CA TYR A 415 -0.17 16.34 14.05
C TYR A 415 1.00 16.75 14.92
N GLU A 416 1.23 16.00 16.00
CA GLU A 416 2.46 16.09 16.76
C GLU A 416 3.68 15.70 15.91
N PRO A 417 4.84 16.35 16.10
CA PRO A 417 6.04 16.05 15.32
C PRO A 417 6.56 14.62 15.51
N MET A 418 6.39 14.06 16.72
CA MET A 418 6.87 12.71 17.04
C MET A 418 6.07 11.68 16.25
N ASN A 419 6.76 10.83 15.49
CA ASN A 419 6.14 9.76 14.68
C ASN A 419 5.08 10.28 13.68
N LEU A 420 5.22 11.53 13.20
CA LEU A 420 4.20 12.18 12.37
C LEU A 420 3.73 11.32 11.18
N PRO A 421 4.62 10.72 10.35
CA PRO A 421 4.15 9.85 9.28
C PRO A 421 3.30 8.67 9.75
N ILE A 422 3.70 8.00 10.84
CA ILE A 422 2.95 6.87 11.40
C ILE A 422 1.57 7.32 11.86
N ARG A 423 1.48 8.48 12.53
CA ARG A 423 0.20 9.07 12.99
C ARG A 423 -0.72 9.44 11.83
N VAL A 424 -0.16 10.05 10.78
CA VAL A 424 -0.93 10.37 9.56
C VAL A 424 -1.52 9.10 8.97
N PHE A 425 -0.73 8.06 8.75
CA PHE A 425 -1.22 6.81 8.15
C PHE A 425 -2.22 6.08 9.04
N LEU A 426 -1.91 5.92 10.31
CA LEU A 426 -2.77 5.21 11.26
C LEU A 426 -4.13 5.89 11.42
N SER A 427 -4.16 7.22 11.47
CA SER A 427 -5.44 7.93 11.58
C SER A 427 -6.31 7.84 10.33
N HIS A 428 -5.70 7.82 9.13
CA HIS A 428 -6.43 7.59 7.88
C HIS A 428 -6.93 6.15 7.78
N PHE A 429 -6.12 5.17 8.21
CA PHE A 429 -6.53 3.78 8.33
C PHE A 429 -7.75 3.62 9.24
N VAL A 430 -7.73 4.22 10.44
CA VAL A 430 -8.85 4.17 11.39
C VAL A 430 -10.08 4.88 10.82
N ALA A 431 -9.93 6.06 10.23
CA ALA A 431 -11.05 6.79 9.61
C ALA A 431 -11.70 5.98 8.47
N LEU A 432 -10.88 5.32 7.64
CA LEU A 432 -11.39 4.46 6.57
C LEU A 432 -12.08 3.21 7.13
N CYS A 433 -11.53 2.59 8.18
CA CYS A 433 -12.19 1.46 8.86
C CYS A 433 -13.55 1.85 9.47
N GLN A 434 -13.69 3.07 10.01
CA GLN A 434 -14.96 3.62 10.50
C GLN A 434 -16.00 3.69 9.38
N ASP A 435 -15.69 4.37 8.29
CA ASP A 435 -16.62 4.50 7.17
C ASP A 435 -16.88 3.15 6.48
N LYS A 436 -15.88 2.25 6.42
CA LYS A 436 -16.03 0.90 5.85
C LYS A 436 -16.90 -0.03 6.70
N MET A 437 -16.95 0.16 8.02
CA MET A 437 -17.89 -0.58 8.87
C MET A 437 -19.36 -0.23 8.54
N GLU A 438 -19.61 1.02 8.21
CA GLU A 438 -20.94 1.53 7.87
C GLU A 438 -21.33 1.19 6.42
N HIS A 439 -20.38 1.35 5.49
CA HIS A 439 -20.57 1.23 4.05
C HIS A 439 -19.58 0.25 3.38
N PRO A 440 -19.49 -1.01 3.82
CA PRO A 440 -18.49 -1.95 3.28
C PRO A 440 -18.65 -2.18 1.78
N GLU A 441 -19.88 -2.14 1.27
CA GLU A 441 -20.21 -2.26 -0.15
C GLU A 441 -19.61 -1.15 -1.00
N PHE A 442 -19.53 0.07 -0.46
CA PHE A 442 -18.94 1.20 -1.17
C PHE A 442 -17.43 1.04 -1.33
N PHE A 443 -16.74 0.58 -0.28
CA PHE A 443 -15.28 0.38 -0.35
C PHE A 443 -14.89 -0.86 -1.16
N CYS A 444 -15.80 -1.83 -1.31
CA CYS A 444 -15.59 -3.02 -2.14
C CYS A 444 -15.87 -2.73 -3.63
N TRP A 445 -16.94 -1.99 -3.94
CA TRP A 445 -17.40 -1.73 -5.31
C TRP A 445 -17.61 -0.24 -5.61
N PRO A 446 -16.63 0.63 -5.37
CA PRO A 446 -16.81 2.07 -5.53
C PRO A 446 -17.18 2.46 -6.96
N GLY A 447 -16.77 1.69 -7.97
CA GLY A 447 -17.14 1.93 -9.37
C GLY A 447 -18.64 1.88 -9.63
N ALA A 448 -19.37 0.99 -8.94
CA ALA A 448 -20.83 0.93 -8.99
C ALA A 448 -21.51 2.12 -8.28
N TYR A 449 -20.85 2.70 -7.29
CA TYR A 449 -21.42 3.75 -6.44
C TYR A 449 -21.07 5.18 -6.87
N LEU A 450 -19.98 5.37 -7.62
CA LEU A 450 -19.57 6.67 -8.13
C LEU A 450 -20.24 7.04 -9.46
N ALA A 451 -21.08 6.15 -10.00
CA ALA A 451 -21.83 6.33 -11.24
C ALA A 451 -23.34 6.13 -11.06
N GLY A 452 -24.13 6.64 -12.01
CA GLY A 452 -25.58 6.44 -12.08
C GLY A 452 -26.36 6.79 -10.81
N ASP A 453 -27.46 6.07 -10.58
CA ASP A 453 -28.42 6.33 -9.49
C ASP A 453 -27.86 6.05 -8.07
N LYS A 454 -26.76 5.29 -7.98
CA LYS A 454 -26.09 5.00 -6.70
C LYS A 454 -25.20 6.15 -6.24
N ASN A 455 -24.85 7.09 -7.12
CA ASN A 455 -24.02 8.27 -6.81
C ASN A 455 -24.82 9.35 -6.06
N LYS A 456 -25.20 9.00 -4.83
CA LYS A 456 -25.91 9.87 -3.89
C LYS A 456 -24.94 10.78 -3.15
N LYS A 457 -25.48 11.87 -2.57
CA LYS A 457 -24.69 12.82 -1.80
C LYS A 457 -23.91 12.16 -0.66
N GLU A 458 -24.51 11.23 0.09
CA GLU A 458 -23.83 10.54 1.19
C GLU A 458 -22.58 9.78 0.71
N VAL A 459 -22.66 9.11 -0.44
CA VAL A 459 -21.54 8.40 -1.07
C VAL A 459 -20.44 9.38 -1.47
N ARG A 460 -20.80 10.52 -2.06
CA ARG A 460 -19.84 11.58 -2.41
C ARG A 460 -19.15 12.14 -1.17
N ASP A 461 -19.90 12.35 -0.09
CA ASP A 461 -19.35 12.85 1.17
C ASP A 461 -18.35 11.84 1.76
N VAL A 462 -18.58 10.52 1.64
CA VAL A 462 -17.60 9.49 2.03
C VAL A 462 -16.39 9.50 1.08
N TRP A 463 -16.61 9.52 -0.23
CA TRP A 463 -15.54 9.59 -1.24
C TRP A 463 -14.58 10.77 -0.98
N LEU A 464 -15.13 11.97 -0.80
CA LEU A 464 -14.36 13.20 -0.60
C LEU A 464 -13.54 13.19 0.71
N ARG A 465 -13.96 12.44 1.74
CA ARG A 465 -13.18 12.29 2.99
C ARG A 465 -11.91 11.48 2.81
N HIS A 466 -11.89 10.54 1.87
CA HIS A 466 -10.81 9.56 1.69
C HIS A 466 -9.93 9.83 0.48
N LEU A 467 -9.93 11.05 -0.06
CA LEU A 467 -9.03 11.41 -1.16
C LEU A 467 -7.56 11.44 -0.70
N SER A 468 -6.65 11.28 -1.67
CA SER A 468 -5.21 11.35 -1.44
C SER A 468 -4.78 12.69 -0.82
N LEU A 469 -3.81 12.64 0.09
CA LEU A 469 -3.31 13.82 0.80
C LEU A 469 -2.46 14.74 -0.07
N PHE A 470 -1.68 14.14 -0.97
CA PHE A 470 -0.65 14.82 -1.74
C PHE A 470 -0.82 14.46 -3.22
N SER A 471 -0.72 15.47 -4.08
CA SER A 471 -0.75 15.31 -5.52
C SER A 471 0.32 16.15 -6.20
N ASP A 472 0.66 15.84 -7.44
CA ASP A 472 1.37 16.80 -8.28
C ASP A 472 0.41 17.93 -8.73
N ARG A 473 0.93 18.85 -9.56
CA ARG A 473 0.12 19.83 -10.27
C ARG A 473 0.42 19.74 -11.76
N GLY A 474 -0.60 20.00 -12.58
CA GLY A 474 -0.47 19.94 -14.03
C GLY A 474 0.51 20.96 -14.63
N ASP A 475 0.71 22.09 -13.96
CA ASP A 475 1.49 23.23 -14.46
C ASP A 475 2.90 23.32 -13.87
N LYS A 476 3.22 22.52 -12.85
CA LYS A 476 4.43 22.66 -12.05
C LYS A 476 5.02 21.32 -11.66
N GLU A 477 6.35 21.24 -11.68
CA GLU A 477 7.08 20.12 -11.09
C GLU A 477 6.96 20.16 -9.56
N GLY A 478 6.93 18.99 -8.91
CA GLY A 478 6.91 18.85 -7.45
C GLY A 478 5.62 18.27 -6.87
N VAL A 479 5.61 18.08 -5.55
CA VAL A 479 4.47 17.57 -4.77
C VAL A 479 3.78 18.73 -4.06
N TYR A 480 2.45 18.71 -4.05
CA TYR A 480 1.62 19.71 -3.40
C TYR A 480 0.60 19.05 -2.48
N PRO A 481 0.30 19.68 -1.33
CA PRO A 481 -0.79 19.20 -0.50
C PRO A 481 -2.14 19.54 -1.13
N ARG A 482 -3.09 18.60 -1.02
CA ARG A 482 -4.49 18.82 -1.37
C ARG A 482 -5.08 19.93 -0.48
N ARG A 483 -5.94 20.76 -1.06
CA ARG A 483 -6.73 21.73 -0.29
C ARG A 483 -7.92 21.03 0.36
N TRP A 484 -8.16 21.37 1.62
CA TRP A 484 -9.26 20.81 2.40
C TRP A 484 -10.17 21.94 2.84
N THR A 485 -11.48 21.82 2.59
CA THR A 485 -12.47 22.85 2.95
C THR A 485 -12.64 23.01 4.46
N ASN A 486 -12.30 21.98 5.23
CA ASN A 486 -12.49 21.88 6.67
C ASN A 486 -11.18 21.94 7.48
N ARG A 487 -10.02 22.17 6.84
CA ARG A 487 -8.70 22.26 7.51
C ARG A 487 -8.03 23.58 7.16
N THR A 488 -7.21 24.11 8.08
CA THR A 488 -6.52 25.38 7.83
C THR A 488 -5.37 25.18 6.85
N GLU A 489 -5.12 26.16 5.98
CA GLU A 489 -4.00 26.12 5.03
C GLU A 489 -2.66 25.95 5.76
N LYS A 490 -2.52 26.59 6.93
CA LYS A 490 -1.35 26.46 7.78
C LYS A 490 -1.13 25.02 8.26
N ALA A 491 -2.15 24.37 8.84
CA ALA A 491 -2.03 23.00 9.33
C ALA A 491 -1.68 22.02 8.20
N VAL A 492 -2.29 22.20 7.03
CA VAL A 492 -2.00 21.43 5.82
C VAL A 492 -0.54 21.58 5.39
N MET A 493 -0.03 22.82 5.33
CA MET A 493 1.34 23.07 4.91
C MET A 493 2.38 22.61 5.95
N ASP A 494 2.12 22.83 7.25
CA ASP A 494 3.00 22.39 8.33
C ASP A 494 3.14 20.85 8.35
N THR A 495 2.02 20.13 8.18
CA THR A 495 2.03 18.66 8.09
C THR A 495 2.75 18.19 6.83
N PHE A 496 2.48 18.80 5.67
CA PHE A 496 3.17 18.48 4.41
C PHE A 496 4.69 18.60 4.54
N GLN A 497 5.19 19.74 5.02
CA GLN A 497 6.63 20.00 5.13
C GLN A 497 7.31 19.01 6.08
N ARG A 498 6.69 18.73 7.24
CA ARG A 498 7.23 17.78 8.22
C ARG A 498 7.21 16.35 7.71
N PHE A 499 6.14 15.96 7.05
CA PHE A 499 5.99 14.62 6.46
C PHE A 499 7.14 14.34 5.49
N TYR A 500 7.35 15.21 4.51
CA TYR A 500 8.39 15.03 3.50
C TYR A 500 9.81 15.24 4.01
N SER A 501 10.01 16.09 5.03
CA SER A 501 11.28 16.14 5.74
C SER A 501 11.65 14.81 6.39
N THR A 502 10.65 14.08 6.89
CA THR A 502 10.88 12.77 7.49
C THR A 502 11.16 11.70 6.43
N MET A 503 10.53 11.78 5.25
CA MET A 503 10.80 10.84 4.14
C MET A 503 12.25 10.90 3.66
N ALA A 504 12.83 12.10 3.55
CA ALA A 504 14.24 12.27 3.20
C ALA A 504 15.18 11.58 4.20
N LEU A 505 14.85 11.65 5.49
CA LEU A 505 15.62 11.01 6.55
C LEU A 505 15.58 9.48 6.48
N TYR A 506 14.42 8.91 6.12
CA TYR A 506 14.28 7.47 5.90
C TYR A 506 15.10 6.99 4.73
N ASP A 507 15.12 7.73 3.62
CA ASP A 507 15.95 7.40 2.47
C ASP A 507 17.43 7.42 2.81
N LEU A 508 17.92 8.49 3.44
CA LEU A 508 19.32 8.56 3.88
C LEU A 508 19.67 7.45 4.88
N THR A 509 18.77 7.11 5.81
CA THR A 509 19.00 5.98 6.75
C THR A 509 19.10 4.64 6.02
N ARG A 510 18.22 4.38 5.05
CA ARG A 510 18.30 3.17 4.23
C ARG A 510 19.58 3.14 3.39
N GLN A 511 19.99 4.28 2.82
CA GLN A 511 21.25 4.38 2.10
C GLN A 511 22.45 4.06 3.00
N TRP A 512 22.45 4.53 4.25
CA TRP A 512 23.48 4.19 5.23
C TRP A 512 23.52 2.68 5.50
N LEU A 513 22.37 2.05 5.70
CA LEU A 513 22.29 0.62 6.01
C LEU A 513 22.74 -0.26 4.83
N LEU A 514 22.22 0.01 3.63
CA LEU A 514 22.18 -0.98 2.54
C LEU A 514 22.84 -0.53 1.23
N LYS A 515 23.06 0.76 0.99
CA LYS A 515 23.51 1.25 -0.34
C LYS A 515 25.00 1.57 -0.36
N ASP A 516 25.70 0.98 -1.32
CA ASP A 516 27.10 1.28 -1.60
C ASP A 516 27.30 2.74 -2.05
N GLY A 517 28.55 3.21 -1.97
CA GLY A 517 28.93 4.54 -2.43
C GLY A 517 28.54 5.69 -1.49
N PRO A 518 28.69 6.96 -1.91
CA PRO A 518 28.32 8.13 -1.10
C PRO A 518 26.80 8.24 -0.91
N PHE A 519 26.38 9.12 0.02
CA PHE A 519 24.97 9.50 0.11
C PHE A 519 24.54 10.28 -1.13
N VAL A 520 23.33 10.01 -1.62
CA VAL A 520 22.71 10.70 -2.74
C VAL A 520 21.52 11.49 -2.21
N CYS A 521 21.65 12.82 -2.15
CA CYS A 521 20.55 13.72 -1.81
C CYS A 521 19.83 14.16 -3.09
N ASP A 522 19.08 13.24 -3.72
CA ASP A 522 18.25 13.55 -4.90
C ASP A 522 16.78 13.72 -4.49
N PHE A 523 16.42 14.96 -4.21
CA PHE A 523 15.06 15.35 -3.80
C PHE A 523 14.32 16.16 -4.87
N ARG A 524 14.71 16.03 -6.15
CA ARG A 524 14.11 16.77 -7.29
C ARG A 524 12.60 16.68 -7.33
N TRP A 525 12.08 15.53 -6.91
CA TRP A 525 10.65 15.26 -6.84
C TRP A 525 9.87 16.11 -5.82
N LEU A 526 10.53 16.67 -4.80
CA LEU A 526 9.87 17.42 -3.72
C LEU A 526 9.80 18.93 -3.98
N PHE A 527 10.70 19.48 -4.80
CA PHE A 527 10.90 20.92 -4.95
C PHE A 527 10.54 21.41 -6.35
N GLU A 528 9.69 22.43 -6.43
CA GLU A 528 9.35 23.12 -7.70
C GLU A 528 10.58 23.81 -8.33
N ASN A 529 11.46 24.38 -7.50
CA ASN A 529 12.71 25.01 -7.92
C ASN A 529 13.88 24.27 -7.26
N TYR A 530 14.30 23.17 -7.87
CA TYR A 530 15.33 22.33 -7.29
C TYR A 530 16.72 22.95 -7.36
N ASP A 531 17.39 23.03 -6.21
CA ASP A 531 18.80 23.38 -6.07
C ASP A 531 19.50 22.23 -5.33
N GLN A 532 20.41 21.55 -6.02
CA GLN A 532 21.17 20.43 -5.49
C GLN A 532 21.93 20.80 -4.21
N THR A 533 22.50 22.01 -4.14
CA THR A 533 23.27 22.47 -2.98
C THR A 533 22.36 22.66 -1.77
N GLN A 534 21.14 23.17 -1.98
CA GLN A 534 20.16 23.33 -0.92
C GLN A 534 19.62 21.98 -0.45
N ALA A 535 19.38 21.05 -1.37
CA ALA A 535 18.93 19.70 -1.07
C ALA A 535 19.98 18.92 -0.23
N GLU A 536 21.26 19.03 -0.59
CA GLU A 536 22.37 18.45 0.16
C GLU A 536 22.51 19.06 1.55
N ALA A 537 22.48 20.40 1.66
CA ALA A 537 22.55 21.09 2.94
C ALA A 537 21.39 20.68 3.87
N TRP A 538 20.16 20.67 3.32
CA TRP A 538 18.95 20.31 4.06
C TRP A 538 18.94 18.84 4.51
N GLY A 539 19.32 17.91 3.62
CA GLY A 539 19.43 16.49 3.94
C GLY A 539 20.48 16.24 5.03
N ASN A 540 21.65 16.87 4.91
CA ASN A 540 22.73 16.77 5.89
C ASN A 540 22.34 17.35 7.26
N GLU A 541 21.71 18.53 7.30
CA GLU A 541 21.24 19.13 8.55
C GLU A 541 20.18 18.26 9.25
N SER A 542 19.25 17.70 8.47
CA SER A 542 18.19 16.82 8.98
C SER A 542 18.78 15.52 9.55
N PHE A 543 19.70 14.89 8.82
CA PHE A 543 20.40 13.68 9.27
C PHE A 543 21.22 13.95 10.55
N LYS A 544 21.99 15.03 10.56
CA LYS A 544 22.81 15.44 11.71
C LYS A 544 21.97 15.75 12.94
N LYS A 545 20.78 16.35 12.78
CA LYS A 545 19.87 16.60 13.90
C LYS A 545 19.41 15.32 14.57
N LEU A 546 19.23 14.23 13.80
CA LEU A 546 18.79 12.95 14.34
C LEU A 546 19.94 12.12 14.92
N TYR A 547 21.04 11.98 14.17
CA TYR A 547 22.12 11.05 14.48
C TYR A 547 23.36 11.71 15.10
N GLY A 548 23.44 13.04 15.12
CA GLY A 548 24.58 13.79 15.66
C GLY A 548 25.82 13.84 14.77
N VAL A 549 25.78 13.20 13.59
CA VAL A 549 26.89 13.11 12.62
C VAL A 549 26.46 13.65 11.25
N ALA A 550 27.38 14.28 10.53
CA ALA A 550 27.15 14.75 9.17
C ALA A 550 27.32 13.60 8.16
N LEU A 551 26.73 13.74 6.97
CA LEU A 551 26.86 12.76 5.88
C LEU A 551 28.31 12.57 5.44
N ASP A 552 29.10 13.66 5.43
CA ASP A 552 30.53 13.65 5.07
C ASP A 552 31.44 13.02 6.14
N ASP A 553 30.92 12.77 7.34
CA ASP A 553 31.69 12.12 8.41
C ASP A 553 31.79 10.59 8.19
N PHE A 554 31.02 10.03 7.25
CA PHE A 554 30.98 8.59 6.98
C PHE A 554 32.15 8.11 6.12
N GLU A 555 32.86 7.11 6.61
CA GLU A 555 33.85 6.38 5.82
C GLU A 555 33.15 5.36 4.91
N LEU A 556 33.47 5.44 3.61
CA LEU A 556 32.95 4.53 2.60
C LEU A 556 33.71 3.19 2.66
N VAL A 557 32.95 2.14 2.91
CA VAL A 557 33.39 0.75 2.95
C VAL A 557 33.07 0.14 1.59
N GLN A 558 34.10 -0.35 0.89
CA GLN A 558 34.01 -0.90 -0.47
C GLN A 558 33.75 -2.40 -0.48
#